data_AF-A0A061QVE9-F1
#
_entry.id   AF-A0A061QVE9-F1
#
_cell.length_a   1.000
_cell.length_b   1.000
_cell.length_c   1.000
_cell.angle_alpha   90.00
_cell.angle_beta   90.00
_cell.angle_gamma   90.00
#
_symmetry.space_group_name_H-M   'P 1'
#
loop_
_entity.id
_entity.type
_entity.pdbx_description
1 polymer ?
#
loop_
_entity_poly.entity_id
_entity_poly.type
_entity_poly.pdbx_seq_one_letter_code
_entity_poly.pdbx_strand_id
1 'polypeptide(L)'
;MLVEAAWQPDGRAVALAFERSSQVMMLHLTSPQPSLSAQILPVDLPELRACSDPEGVRVRCMAWDPKGGRLAVGLAGSHPAAGQIALFATASRSIVSARFIGYARPRCLEPRPGANSSDAAAAAEGDGVGLAFKDGFKSGSLLAVRRGKAQISILPMYFTAAA
;
A
#
# COMPACT_ATOMS: atom_id res chain seq x y z
N MET A 1 -13.63 0.16 10.97
CA MET A 1 -14.25 0.92 9.86
C MET A 1 -13.42 0.73 8.59
N LEU A 2 -13.99 0.85 7.38
CA LEU A 2 -13.18 0.89 6.14
C LEU A 2 -12.42 2.22 6.08
N VAL A 3 -11.10 2.20 5.85
CA VAL A 3 -10.26 3.40 5.84
C VAL A 3 -9.69 3.75 4.47
N GLU A 4 -9.49 2.75 3.60
CA GLU A 4 -8.89 2.95 2.29
C GLU A 4 -9.36 1.86 1.32
N ALA A 5 -9.52 2.21 0.05
CA ALA A 5 -9.92 1.29 -1.00
C ALA A 5 -9.21 1.62 -2.32
N ALA A 6 -8.68 0.60 -3.00
CA ALA A 6 -8.01 0.79 -4.28
C ALA A 6 -8.46 -0.26 -5.29
N TRP A 7 -9.05 0.20 -6.39
CA TRP A 7 -9.42 -0.65 -7.53
C TRP A 7 -8.18 -1.14 -8.27
N GLN A 8 -8.19 -2.42 -8.64
CA GLN A 8 -7.29 -2.95 -9.64
C GLN A 8 -7.61 -2.30 -11.00
N PRO A 9 -6.60 -2.04 -11.87
CA PRO A 9 -6.83 -1.33 -13.13
C PRO A 9 -7.80 -2.01 -14.10
N ASP A 10 -7.96 -3.33 -14.00
CA ASP A 10 -8.90 -4.10 -14.82
C ASP A 10 -10.34 -4.11 -14.29
N GLY A 11 -10.58 -3.46 -13.14
CA GLY A 11 -11.89 -3.39 -12.48
C GLY A 11 -12.38 -4.71 -11.89
N ARG A 12 -11.56 -5.77 -11.86
CA ARG A 12 -11.97 -7.09 -11.38
C ARG A 12 -11.73 -7.30 -9.90
N ALA A 13 -10.91 -6.46 -9.27
CA ALA A 13 -10.66 -6.54 -7.84
C ALA A 13 -10.59 -5.18 -7.16
N VAL A 14 -10.89 -5.18 -5.86
CA VAL A 14 -10.70 -4.05 -4.96
C VAL A 14 -9.89 -4.50 -3.76
N ALA A 15 -8.80 -3.79 -3.47
CA ALA A 15 -8.10 -3.89 -2.20
C ALA A 15 -8.81 -3.00 -1.18
N LEU A 16 -9.15 -3.54 -0.02
CA LEU A 16 -9.87 -2.86 1.05
C LEU A 16 -9.05 -2.93 2.34
N ALA A 17 -8.82 -1.79 2.97
CA ALA A 17 -8.15 -1.73 4.25
C ALA A 17 -9.11 -1.28 5.35
N PHE A 18 -9.03 -1.96 6.50
CA PHE A 18 -9.88 -1.67 7.65
C PHE A 18 -9.04 -1.12 8.81
N GLU A 19 -9.64 -0.21 9.54
CA GLU A 19 -9.09 0.31 10.79
C GLU A 19 -8.81 -0.86 11.76
N ARG A 20 -7.63 -0.85 12.39
CA ARG A 20 -7.18 -1.88 13.35
C ARG A 20 -7.11 -3.30 12.76
N SER A 21 -7.01 -3.42 11.44
CA SER A 21 -6.75 -4.70 10.76
C SER A 21 -5.28 -4.79 10.35
N SER A 22 -4.69 -5.95 10.61
CA SER A 22 -3.37 -6.34 10.09
C SER A 22 -3.43 -7.01 8.71
N GLN A 23 -4.62 -7.02 8.09
CA GLN A 23 -4.87 -7.62 6.78
C GLN A 23 -5.51 -6.59 5.85
N VAL A 24 -5.11 -6.65 4.58
CA VAL A 24 -5.86 -6.03 3.48
C VAL A 24 -6.78 -7.09 2.90
N MET A 25 -8.04 -6.75 2.70
CA MET A 25 -9.01 -7.66 2.13
C MET A 25 -9.10 -7.44 0.62
N MET A 26 -9.03 -8.50 -0.17
CA MET A 26 -9.26 -8.45 -1.61
C MET A 26 -10.66 -8.91 -1.93
N LEU A 27 -11.48 -8.03 -2.49
CA LEU A 27 -12.76 -8.38 -3.09
C LEU A 27 -12.52 -8.60 -4.59
N HIS A 28 -12.69 -9.83 -5.07
CA HIS A 28 -12.50 -10.19 -6.48
C HIS A 28 -13.83 -10.60 -7.12
N LEU A 29 -14.22 -9.91 -8.19
CA LEU A 29 -15.39 -10.20 -9.01
C LEU A 29 -15.10 -11.40 -9.91
N THR A 30 -15.84 -12.49 -9.74
CA THR A 30 -15.55 -13.79 -10.36
C THR A 30 -16.31 -14.05 -11.65
N SER A 31 -17.12 -13.09 -12.10
CA SER A 31 -17.98 -13.25 -13.28
C SER A 31 -18.03 -11.98 -14.14
N PRO A 32 -18.41 -12.09 -15.42
CA PRO A 32 -18.48 -10.94 -16.32
C PRO A 32 -19.44 -9.86 -15.83
N GLN A 33 -19.14 -8.61 -16.18
CA GLN A 33 -19.99 -7.46 -15.87
C GLN A 33 -21.32 -7.50 -16.64
N PRO A 34 -22.43 -7.01 -16.05
CA PRO A 34 -22.58 -6.63 -14.65
C PRO A 34 -22.82 -7.87 -13.77
N SER A 35 -22.01 -8.06 -12.73
CA SER A 35 -22.23 -9.14 -11.76
C SER A 35 -21.76 -8.75 -10.36
N LEU A 36 -22.42 -9.32 -9.36
CA LEU A 36 -22.11 -9.19 -7.94
C LEU A 36 -21.50 -10.48 -7.36
N SER A 37 -21.25 -11.50 -8.18
CA SER A 37 -20.54 -12.69 -7.70
C SER A 37 -19.10 -12.33 -7.40
N ALA A 38 -18.74 -12.40 -6.12
CA ALA A 38 -17.43 -12.03 -5.62
C ALA A 38 -16.90 -13.08 -4.65
N GLN A 39 -15.57 -13.17 -4.59
CA GLN A 39 -14.85 -13.87 -3.53
C GLN A 39 -14.05 -12.86 -2.72
N ILE A 40 -13.98 -13.10 -1.42
CA ILE A 40 -13.28 -12.24 -0.46
C ILE A 40 -12.09 -13.02 0.07
N LEU A 41 -10.89 -12.45 -0.08
CA LEU A 41 -9.62 -13.11 0.23
C LEU A 41 -8.79 -12.21 1.16
N PRO A 42 -8.46 -12.67 2.38
CA PRO A 42 -7.55 -11.93 3.23
C PRO A 42 -6.14 -12.01 2.64
N VAL A 43 -5.53 -10.85 2.44
CA VAL A 43 -4.10 -10.73 2.18
C VAL A 43 -3.42 -10.43 3.49
N ASP A 44 -2.66 -11.42 3.95
CA ASP A 44 -1.80 -11.26 5.09
C ASP A 44 -0.73 -10.22 4.79
N LEU A 45 -0.63 -9.24 5.68
CA LEU A 45 0.47 -8.32 5.76
C LEU A 45 1.25 -8.73 7.02
N PRO A 46 2.07 -9.79 6.95
CA PRO A 46 2.71 -10.36 8.13
C PRO A 46 3.62 -9.35 8.84
N GLU A 47 4.02 -8.29 8.15
CA GLU A 47 4.77 -7.20 8.74
C GLU A 47 3.93 -6.17 9.49
N LEU A 48 2.61 -6.35 9.52
CA LEU A 48 1.68 -5.71 10.47
C LEU A 48 1.41 -6.61 11.69
N ARG A 49 1.90 -7.86 11.68
CA ARG A 49 1.79 -8.80 12.81
C ARG A 49 2.96 -8.63 13.77
N ALA A 50 3.11 -7.47 14.40
CA ALA A 50 4.03 -7.31 15.53
C ALA A 50 3.79 -6.02 16.31
N CYS A 51 2.75 -5.98 17.14
CA CYS A 51 2.82 -5.32 18.45
C CYS A 51 1.48 -5.55 19.13
N SER A 52 1.49 -5.93 20.40
CA SER A 52 0.32 -6.00 21.28
C SER A 52 -0.31 -4.62 21.58
N ASP A 53 -0.07 -3.64 20.70
CA ASP A 53 -0.48 -2.25 20.84
C ASP A 53 -1.77 -2.02 20.03
N PRO A 54 -2.88 -1.60 20.66
CA PRO A 54 -4.12 -1.26 19.97
C PRO A 54 -3.97 -0.09 18.97
N GLU A 55 -2.90 0.70 19.06
CA GLU A 55 -2.55 1.79 18.14
C GLU A 55 -1.69 1.36 16.93
N GLY A 56 -1.46 0.04 16.75
CA GLY A 56 -0.52 -0.59 15.82
C GLY A 56 -0.53 -0.17 14.33
N VAL A 57 0.08 -0.96 13.43
CA VAL A 57 0.21 -0.51 12.04
C VAL A 57 -1.16 -0.27 11.41
N ARG A 58 -1.31 0.89 10.78
CA ARG A 58 -2.49 1.29 10.02
C ARG A 58 -2.15 1.45 8.55
N VAL A 59 -3.03 0.98 7.67
CA VAL A 59 -2.95 1.31 6.24
C VAL A 59 -3.47 2.73 6.06
N ARG A 60 -2.66 3.60 5.45
CA ARG A 60 -2.99 5.01 5.21
C ARG A 60 -3.40 5.30 3.78
N CYS A 61 -2.81 4.59 2.83
CA CYS A 61 -3.03 4.80 1.41
C CYS A 61 -2.63 3.53 0.63
N MET A 62 -3.26 3.32 -0.52
CA MET A 62 -2.97 2.20 -1.40
C MET A 62 -2.95 2.65 -2.86
N ALA A 63 -2.09 2.05 -3.68
CA ALA A 63 -2.08 2.27 -5.12
C ALA A 63 -1.69 1.00 -5.87
N TRP A 64 -2.45 0.67 -6.90
CA TRP A 64 -2.08 -0.37 -7.86
C TRP A 64 -1.19 0.19 -8.96
N ASP A 65 -0.26 -0.61 -9.47
CA ASP A 65 0.41 -0.25 -10.71
C ASP A 65 -0.55 -0.37 -11.90
N PRO A 66 -0.28 0.31 -13.02
CA PRO A 66 -1.22 0.37 -14.14
C PRO A 66 -1.49 -0.99 -14.82
N LYS A 67 -0.64 -1.99 -14.55
CA LYS A 67 -0.82 -3.36 -15.06
C LYS A 67 -1.46 -4.31 -14.05
N GLY A 68 -1.73 -3.87 -12.82
CA GLY A 68 -2.27 -4.71 -11.76
C GLY A 68 -1.31 -5.82 -11.28
N GLY A 69 -0.02 -5.72 -11.59
CA GLY A 69 1.03 -6.64 -11.16
C GLY A 69 1.70 -6.24 -9.84
N ARG A 70 1.43 -5.04 -9.33
CA ARG A 70 1.91 -4.56 -8.03
C ARG A 70 0.86 -3.75 -7.28
N LEU A 71 0.90 -3.88 -5.95
CA LEU A 71 0.19 -3.04 -5.01
C LEU A 71 1.18 -2.41 -4.04
N ALA A 72 1.13 -1.09 -3.91
CA ALA A 72 1.86 -0.34 -2.90
C ALA A 72 0.90 0.05 -1.76
N VAL A 73 1.35 -0.16 -0.52
CA VAL A 73 0.56 0.09 0.70
C VAL A 73 1.39 0.98 1.63
N GLY A 74 0.92 2.20 1.89
CA GLY A 74 1.55 3.12 2.82
C GLY A 74 1.15 2.83 4.26
N LEU A 75 2.15 2.71 5.14
CA LEU A 75 1.97 2.30 6.54
C LEU A 75 2.10 3.48 7.52
N ALA A 76 1.33 3.41 8.59
CA ALA A 76 1.16 4.42 9.62
C ALA A 76 1.09 3.79 11.02
N GLY A 77 1.08 4.59 12.09
CA GLY A 77 0.93 4.13 13.47
C GLY A 77 2.26 4.01 14.22
N SER A 78 2.27 3.26 15.31
CA SER A 78 3.40 3.14 16.25
C SER A 78 4.45 2.07 15.88
N HIS A 79 4.20 1.28 14.83
CA HIS A 79 5.07 0.18 14.44
C HIS A 79 6.37 0.63 13.75
N PRO A 80 7.48 -0.13 13.83
CA PRO A 80 8.74 0.19 13.13
C PRO A 80 8.64 0.32 11.59
N ALA A 81 7.60 -0.24 10.99
CA ALA A 81 7.31 -0.11 9.56
C ALA A 81 6.46 1.14 9.22
N ALA A 82 6.01 1.91 10.21
CA ALA A 82 5.32 3.17 9.96
C ALA A 82 6.23 4.14 9.18
N GLY A 83 5.64 4.88 8.25
CA GLY A 83 6.38 5.74 7.33
C GLY A 83 7.05 4.99 6.16
N GLN A 84 6.89 3.67 6.07
CA GLN A 84 7.36 2.86 4.95
C GLN A 84 6.22 2.53 4.00
N ILE A 85 6.60 2.12 2.79
CA ILE A 85 5.66 1.60 1.78
C ILE A 85 5.95 0.11 1.64
N ALA A 86 4.98 -0.71 2.01
CA ALA A 86 5.00 -2.14 1.72
C ALA A 86 4.62 -2.37 0.26
N LEU A 87 5.38 -3.22 -0.42
CA LEU A 87 5.16 -3.58 -1.81
C LEU A 87 4.73 -5.03 -1.91
N PHE A 88 3.74 -5.29 -2.76
CA PHE A 88 3.22 -6.61 -3.04
C PHE A 88 3.25 -6.87 -4.54
N ALA A 89 3.73 -8.05 -4.93
CA ALA A 89 3.50 -8.59 -6.26
C ALA A 89 2.12 -9.24 -6.30
N THR A 90 1.32 -8.90 -7.29
CA THR A 90 -0.07 -9.32 -7.39
C THR A 90 -0.31 -10.17 -8.62
N ALA A 91 -1.25 -11.11 -8.53
CA ALA A 91 -1.67 -11.93 -9.66
C ALA A 91 -3.19 -12.15 -9.62
N SER A 92 -3.85 -12.00 -10.77
CA SER A 92 -5.31 -12.10 -10.92
C SER A 92 -5.71 -13.07 -12.05
N ARG A 93 -5.23 -14.32 -12.00
CA ARG A 93 -5.58 -15.34 -13.02
C ARG A 93 -6.93 -16.02 -12.78
N SER A 94 -7.29 -16.24 -11.51
CA SER A 94 -8.56 -16.87 -11.07
C SER A 94 -8.88 -16.51 -9.63
N ILE A 95 -7.84 -16.44 -8.80
CA ILE A 95 -7.85 -15.96 -7.42
C ILE A 95 -6.86 -14.80 -7.36
N VAL A 96 -7.30 -13.68 -6.77
CA VAL A 96 -6.41 -12.55 -6.52
C VAL A 96 -5.48 -12.94 -5.38
N SER A 97 -4.19 -12.90 -5.67
CA SER A 97 -3.15 -13.11 -4.66
C SER A 97 -2.24 -11.90 -4.62
N ALA A 98 -1.69 -11.63 -3.45
CA ALA A 98 -0.70 -10.60 -3.22
C ALA A 98 0.41 -11.21 -2.35
N ARG A 99 1.64 -11.13 -2.83
CA ARG A 99 2.84 -11.63 -2.14
C ARG A 99 3.73 -10.45 -1.79
N PHE A 100 4.10 -10.33 -0.52
CA PHE A 100 5.05 -9.30 -0.09
C PHE A 100 6.38 -9.45 -0.84
N ILE A 101 6.91 -8.32 -1.32
CA ILE A 101 8.20 -8.25 -2.03
C ILE A 101 9.23 -7.36 -1.33
N GLY A 102 8.81 -6.53 -0.36
CA GLY A 102 9.73 -5.70 0.41
C GLY A 102 9.17 -4.33 0.76
N TYR A 103 10.02 -3.54 1.41
CA TYR A 103 9.73 -2.17 1.79
C TYR A 103 10.48 -1.16 0.93
N ALA A 104 9.81 -0.06 0.62
CA ALA A 104 10.42 1.14 0.10
C ALA A 104 10.34 2.27 1.13
N ARG A 105 11.44 3.04 1.25
CA ARG A 105 11.55 4.21 2.14
C ARG A 105 11.72 5.49 1.32
N PRO A 106 10.61 6.19 1.02
CA PRO A 106 10.69 7.47 0.33
C PRO A 106 11.22 8.56 1.28
N ARG A 107 12.14 9.38 0.77
CA ARG A 107 12.78 10.46 1.55
C ARG A 107 11.77 11.45 2.15
N CYS A 108 10.64 11.70 1.50
CA CYS A 108 9.61 12.58 2.05
C CYS A 108 8.91 12.02 3.30
N LEU A 109 8.93 10.70 3.51
CA LEU A 109 8.39 10.06 4.71
C LEU A 109 9.43 9.88 5.82
N GLU A 110 10.71 10.16 5.55
CA GLU A 110 11.74 10.14 6.59
C GLU A 110 11.44 11.18 7.68
N PRO A 111 11.76 10.89 8.95
CA PRO A 111 11.74 11.89 10.01
C PRO A 111 12.64 13.07 9.64
N ARG A 112 12.21 14.31 9.93
CA ARG A 112 13.08 15.48 9.74
C ARG A 112 14.32 15.34 10.63
N PRO A 113 15.53 15.68 10.15
CA PRO A 113 16.72 15.67 10.99
C PRO A 113 16.51 16.56 12.22
N GLY A 114 16.68 16.00 13.42
CA GLY A 114 16.45 16.71 14.68
C GLY A 114 15.01 16.72 15.19
N ALA A 115 14.05 16.09 14.49
CA ALA A 115 12.72 15.85 15.04
C ALA A 115 12.79 14.79 16.15
N ASN A 116 12.19 15.10 17.30
CA ASN A 116 11.97 14.11 18.34
C ASN A 116 10.96 13.03 17.85
N SER A 117 10.94 11.86 18.50
CA SER A 117 10.09 10.73 18.08
C SER A 117 8.59 11.06 18.09
N SER A 118 8.17 12.02 18.93
CA SER A 118 6.78 12.52 19.00
C SER A 118 6.40 13.39 17.81
N ASP A 119 7.29 14.27 17.34
CA ASP A 119 7.02 15.16 16.19
C ASP A 119 7.02 14.38 14.87
N ALA A 120 7.84 13.33 14.76
CA ALA A 120 7.86 12.44 13.60
C ALA A 120 6.56 11.62 13.46
N ALA A 121 6.02 11.11 14.57
CA ALA A 121 4.76 10.38 14.61
C ALA A 121 3.56 11.28 14.32
N ALA A 122 3.49 12.45 14.97
CA ALA A 122 2.41 13.43 14.76
C ALA A 122 2.40 14.02 13.34
N ALA A 123 3.57 14.31 12.76
CA ALA A 123 3.69 14.79 11.39
C ALA A 123 3.45 13.69 10.34
N ALA A 124 3.51 12.40 10.72
CA ALA A 124 3.06 11.32 9.85
C ALA A 124 1.53 11.20 9.87
N GLU A 125 0.89 11.51 10.99
CA GLU A 125 -0.54 11.32 11.22
C GLU A 125 -1.43 12.41 10.60
N GLY A 126 -1.01 13.69 10.63
CA GLY A 126 -1.78 14.82 10.09
C GLY A 126 -1.51 15.19 8.63
N ASP A 127 -0.43 14.69 8.02
CA ASP A 127 0.03 15.13 6.70
C ASP A 127 -0.30 14.07 5.65
N GLY A 128 -1.43 14.27 4.95
CA GLY A 128 -1.99 13.28 4.03
C GLY A 128 -0.96 12.69 3.08
N VAL A 129 -0.79 11.36 3.13
CA VAL A 129 0.12 10.61 2.26
C VAL A 129 -0.66 10.09 1.08
N GLY A 130 -0.13 10.28 -0.14
CA GLY A 130 -0.72 9.76 -1.37
C GLY A 130 0.30 8.94 -2.16
N LEU A 131 -0.18 7.88 -2.80
CA LEU A 131 0.60 7.01 -3.66
C LEU A 131 0.01 7.01 -5.07
N ALA A 132 0.87 7.08 -6.07
CA ALA A 132 0.45 6.90 -7.46
C ALA A 132 1.59 6.32 -8.28
N PHE A 133 1.32 5.21 -8.98
CA PHE A 133 2.26 4.74 -9.99
C PHE A 133 2.15 5.62 -11.23
N LYS A 134 3.28 5.94 -11.86
CA LYS A 134 3.27 6.69 -13.11
C LYS A 134 2.91 5.78 -14.28
N ASP A 135 1.90 6.21 -15.03
CA ASP A 135 1.52 5.60 -16.30
C ASP A 135 2.63 5.77 -17.36
N GLY A 136 2.64 4.86 -18.34
CA GLY A 136 3.57 4.91 -19.47
C GLY A 136 4.91 4.18 -19.25
N PHE A 137 5.19 3.67 -18.05
CA PHE A 137 6.31 2.76 -17.83
C PHE A 137 5.85 1.29 -17.80
N LYS A 138 6.72 0.38 -18.27
CA LYS A 138 6.44 -1.04 -18.14
C LYS A 138 6.38 -1.41 -16.64
N SER A 139 5.27 -2.01 -16.23
CA SER A 139 5.15 -2.77 -14.98
C SER A 139 5.37 -1.97 -13.69
N GLY A 140 4.89 -0.73 -13.60
CA GLY A 140 4.92 0.01 -12.33
C GLY A 140 6.33 0.41 -11.89
N SER A 141 7.22 0.72 -12.84
CA SER A 141 8.63 1.03 -12.56
C SER A 141 8.87 2.33 -11.78
N LEU A 142 7.85 3.17 -11.59
CA LEU A 142 8.00 4.47 -10.93
C LEU A 142 6.79 4.74 -10.02
N LEU A 143 7.05 4.89 -8.72
CA LEU A 143 6.05 5.23 -7.71
C LEU A 143 6.27 6.66 -7.23
N ALA A 144 5.26 7.51 -7.37
CA ALA A 144 5.23 8.82 -6.73
C ALA A 144 4.61 8.71 -5.34
N VAL A 145 5.28 9.34 -4.37
CA VAL A 145 4.86 9.41 -2.98
C VAL A 145 4.73 10.87 -2.59
N ARG A 146 3.52 11.29 -2.25
CA ARG A 146 3.25 12.64 -1.75
C ARG A 146 3.13 12.59 -0.23
N ARG A 147 3.74 13.55 0.46
CA ARG A 147 3.46 13.88 1.87
C ARG A 147 3.03 15.34 1.94
N GLY A 148 1.81 15.58 2.44
CA GLY A 148 1.29 16.93 2.54
C GLY A 148 1.20 17.66 1.20
N LYS A 149 1.20 18.99 1.23
CA LYS A 149 1.01 19.80 0.01
C LYS A 149 2.31 20.06 -0.78
N ALA A 150 3.47 19.85 -0.17
CA ALA A 150 4.73 20.39 -0.70
C ALA A 150 5.82 19.34 -0.94
N GLN A 151 5.68 18.10 -0.47
CA GLN A 151 6.73 17.10 -0.58
C GLN A 151 6.31 15.94 -1.47
N ILE A 152 7.10 15.71 -2.52
CA ILE A 152 6.93 14.56 -3.42
C ILE A 152 8.29 13.85 -3.50
N SER A 153 8.28 12.54 -3.30
CA SER A 153 9.41 11.66 -3.61
C SER A 153 9.04 10.73 -4.75
N ILE A 154 9.99 10.49 -5.63
CA ILE A 154 9.84 9.55 -6.73
C ILE A 154 10.74 8.35 -6.43
N LEU A 155 10.13 7.17 -6.39
CA LEU A 155 10.80 5.90 -6.13
C LEU A 155 10.89 5.11 -7.44
N PRO A 156 12.09 4.99 -8.04
CA PRO A 156 12.31 4.05 -9.11
C PRO A 156 12.29 2.62 -8.55
N MET A 157 11.40 1.81 -9.08
CA MET A 157 11.22 0.42 -8.69
C MET A 157 11.90 -0.47 -9.72
N TYR A 158 13.23 -0.48 -9.71
CA TYR A 158 13.99 -1.34 -10.61
C TYR A 158 13.64 -2.80 -10.36
N PHE A 159 13.30 -3.51 -11.44
CA PHE A 159 13.25 -4.96 -11.43
C PHE A 159 14.68 -5.43 -11.19
N THR A 160 14.99 -5.95 -10.01
CA THR A 160 15.97 -7.03 -9.99
C THR A 160 15.28 -8.15 -10.77
N ALA A 161 15.67 -8.31 -12.04
CA ALA A 161 15.41 -9.57 -12.71
C ALA A 161 15.96 -10.65 -11.77
N ALA A 162 15.12 -11.59 -11.35
CA ALA A 162 15.64 -12.79 -10.71
C ALA A 162 16.65 -13.38 -11.70
N ALA A 163 17.92 -13.45 -11.27
CA ALA A 163 18.96 -14.19 -11.96
C ALA A 163 18.65 -15.69 -11.87
#